data_AF-A0A167LAW5-F1
#
_entry.id   AF-A0A167LAW5-F1
#
_cell.length_a   1.000
_cell.length_b   1.000
_cell.length_c   1.000
_cell.angle_alpha   90.00
_cell.angle_beta   90.00
_cell.angle_gamma   90.00
#
_symmetry.space_group_name_H-M   'P 1'
#
loop_
_entity.id
_entity.type
_entity.pdbx_description
1 polymer ?
#
loop_
_entity_poly.entity_id
_entity_poly.type
_entity_poly.pdbx_seq_one_letter_code
_entity_poly.pdbx_strand_id
1 'polypeptide(L)'
;MPALEVPKITKIQFGDYFIDTWYVAPYPEEYSSHPLLYICEFCMKYMKSSYVAGRHKMKCPIKHPPGDEIYRDGKISIFEVDGRKNKIYCQNLCLLAKMFLDHKTLYYDVEPFLFYIMTEVDQAGCHFVGYFSKEKHSAMDYNVSCILTMPVHQRKGYGQYLIDFSYLLTKKEHRIGSPERPLSDLGLLSYRSYWKTALYYELRDQKEPISIQGK
;
A
#
# COMPACT_ATOMS: atom_id res chain seq x y z
N MET A 1 -1.78 6.30 30.56
CA MET A 1 -1.30 5.84 29.24
C MET A 1 -1.83 4.42 29.05
N PRO A 2 -2.68 4.13 28.06
CA PRO A 2 -3.05 2.75 27.79
C PRO A 2 -1.78 1.99 27.40
N ALA A 3 -1.60 0.78 27.92
CA ALA A 3 -0.47 -0.05 27.57
C ALA A 3 -0.44 -0.24 26.05
N LEU A 4 0.69 0.06 25.40
CA LEU A 4 0.92 -0.29 24.01
C LEU A 4 0.73 -1.81 23.90
N GLU A 5 -0.34 -2.23 23.24
CA GLU A 5 -0.65 -3.64 23.07
C GLU A 5 0.47 -4.28 22.25
N VAL A 6 1.24 -5.18 22.87
CA VAL A 6 2.40 -5.80 22.23
C VAL A 6 1.92 -6.74 21.13
N PRO A 7 2.40 -6.62 19.88
CA PRO A 7 2.02 -7.52 18.80
C PRO A 7 2.37 -8.97 19.13
N LYS A 8 1.37 -9.86 19.11
CA LYS A 8 1.60 -11.32 19.23
C LYS A 8 2.48 -11.84 18.09
N ILE A 9 2.23 -11.34 16.88
CA ILE A 9 3.07 -11.56 15.70
C ILE A 9 4.09 -10.43 15.67
N THR A 10 5.34 -10.72 16.03
CA THR A 10 6.43 -9.74 16.10
C THR A 10 7.21 -9.63 14.80
N LYS A 11 7.13 -10.64 13.92
CA LYS A 11 7.88 -10.72 12.68
C LYS A 11 7.08 -11.40 11.57
N ILE A 12 7.30 -10.97 10.33
CA ILE A 12 6.80 -11.65 9.14
C ILE A 12 7.95 -12.09 8.23
N GLN A 13 7.78 -13.21 7.54
CA GLN A 13 8.54 -13.52 6.34
C GLN A 13 7.72 -13.11 5.12
N PHE A 14 8.25 -12.20 4.30
CA PHE A 14 7.62 -11.69 3.08
C PHE A 14 8.64 -11.71 1.94
N GLY A 15 8.43 -12.60 0.96
CA GLY A 15 9.46 -12.91 -0.03
C GLY A 15 10.72 -13.47 0.65
N ASP A 16 11.87 -12.87 0.35
CA ASP A 16 13.16 -13.23 0.95
C ASP A 16 13.49 -12.37 2.20
N TYR A 17 12.55 -11.53 2.65
CA TYR A 17 12.75 -10.64 3.80
C TYR A 17 12.10 -11.15 5.07
N PHE A 18 12.77 -10.89 6.20
CA PHE A 18 12.21 -10.95 7.53
C PHE A 18 11.99 -9.52 8.05
N ILE A 19 10.76 -9.18 8.42
CA ILE A 19 10.36 -7.80 8.72
C ILE A 19 9.68 -7.77 10.09
N ASP A 20 10.17 -6.91 10.99
CA ASP A 20 9.54 -6.68 12.29
C ASP A 20 8.24 -5.88 12.14
N THR A 21 7.19 -6.30 12.84
CA THR A 21 5.88 -5.62 12.84
C THR A 21 5.89 -4.43 13.79
N TRP A 22 5.08 -3.42 13.51
CA TRP A 22 5.01 -2.19 14.32
C TRP A 22 3.76 -2.14 15.18
N TYR A 23 2.65 -2.67 14.67
CA TYR A 23 1.33 -2.60 15.30
C TYR A 23 0.64 -3.96 15.30
N VAL A 24 -0.32 -4.12 16.21
CA VAL A 24 -1.19 -5.30 16.27
C VAL A 24 -2.09 -5.34 15.03
N ALA A 25 -2.12 -6.50 14.37
CA ALA A 25 -3.06 -6.81 13.31
C ALA A 25 -3.94 -8.02 13.71
N PRO A 26 -5.26 -7.98 13.43
CA PRO A 26 -6.21 -8.98 13.90
C PRO A 26 -6.22 -10.23 12.99
N TYR A 27 -5.08 -10.90 12.89
CA TYR A 27 -5.01 -12.22 12.25
C TYR A 27 -5.78 -13.25 13.07
N PRO A 28 -6.41 -14.26 12.42
CA PRO A 28 -7.11 -15.33 13.15
C PRO A 28 -6.21 -15.98 14.20
N GLU A 29 -6.81 -16.41 15.32
CA GLU A 29 -6.06 -16.89 16.51
C GLU A 29 -5.11 -18.04 16.18
N GLU A 30 -5.49 -18.92 15.24
CA GLU A 30 -4.65 -20.02 14.77
C GLU A 30 -3.30 -19.59 14.18
N TYR A 31 -3.19 -18.34 13.68
CA TYR A 31 -1.95 -17.74 13.17
C TYR A 31 -1.25 -16.83 14.18
N SER A 32 -1.95 -16.38 15.21
CA SER A 32 -1.45 -15.46 16.24
C SER A 32 -0.77 -16.18 17.42
N SER A 33 -0.68 -17.51 17.36
CA SER A 33 -0.02 -18.36 18.36
C SER A 33 1.52 -18.34 18.27
N HIS A 34 2.07 -17.90 17.13
CA HIS A 34 3.50 -17.88 16.87
C HIS A 34 3.97 -16.45 16.54
N PRO A 35 5.19 -16.07 16.96
CA PRO A 35 5.72 -14.72 16.72
C PRO A 35 6.08 -14.46 15.26
N LEU A 36 6.22 -15.51 14.44
CA LEU A 36 6.59 -15.43 13.03
C LEU A 36 5.45 -15.89 12.12
N LEU A 37 4.97 -14.99 11.25
CA LEU A 37 3.98 -15.29 10.23
C LEU A 37 4.62 -15.32 8.83
N TYR A 38 4.22 -16.25 7.97
CA TYR A 38 4.74 -16.37 6.61
C TYR A 38 3.71 -15.85 5.63
N ILE A 39 4.06 -14.89 4.76
CA ILE A 39 3.13 -14.27 3.82
C ILE A 39 3.70 -14.39 2.41
N CYS A 40 2.89 -14.92 1.48
CA CYS A 40 3.26 -14.96 0.07
C CYS A 40 3.27 -13.56 -0.53
N GLU A 41 4.39 -13.16 -1.14
CA GLU A 41 4.55 -11.84 -1.75
C GLU A 41 3.65 -11.59 -2.98
N PHE A 42 3.17 -12.67 -3.62
CA PHE A 42 2.35 -12.57 -4.84
C PHE A 42 0.86 -12.64 -4.58
N CYS A 43 0.39 -13.60 -3.76
CA CYS A 43 -1.05 -13.79 -3.50
C CYS A 43 -1.52 -13.29 -2.13
N MET A 44 -0.60 -12.75 -1.33
CA MET A 44 -0.84 -12.24 0.04
C MET A 44 -1.30 -13.30 1.05
N LYS A 45 -1.38 -14.58 0.67
CA LYS A 45 -1.79 -15.65 1.59
C LYS A 45 -0.81 -15.74 2.76
N TYR A 46 -1.34 -15.68 3.98
CA TYR A 46 -0.60 -15.90 5.22
C TYR A 46 -0.66 -17.38 5.66
N MET A 47 0.40 -17.84 6.31
CA MET A 47 0.65 -19.24 6.65
C MET A 47 1.40 -19.34 7.97
N LYS A 48 1.10 -20.40 8.74
CA LYS A 48 1.61 -20.59 10.11
C LYS A 48 3.03 -21.18 10.23
N SER A 49 3.58 -21.75 9.16
CA SER A 49 4.89 -22.41 9.22
C SER A 49 5.66 -22.34 7.92
N SER A 50 6.99 -22.41 8.04
CA SER A 50 7.93 -22.45 6.92
C SER A 50 7.67 -23.63 5.99
N TYR A 51 7.27 -24.79 6.54
CA TYR A 51 6.92 -25.97 5.74
C TYR A 51 5.73 -25.69 4.80
N VAL A 52 4.65 -25.11 5.33
CA VAL A 52 3.47 -24.75 4.53
C VAL A 52 3.82 -23.66 3.52
N ALA A 53 4.61 -22.65 3.93
CA ALA A 53 5.08 -21.58 3.06
C ALA A 53 5.95 -22.10 1.90
N GLY A 54 6.88 -23.02 2.16
CA GLY A 54 7.70 -23.65 1.13
C GLY A 54 6.87 -24.46 0.13
N ARG A 55 5.90 -25.25 0.62
CA ARG A 55 4.95 -25.98 -0.24
C ARG A 55 4.10 -25.05 -1.09
N HIS A 56 3.69 -23.90 -0.54
CA HIS A 56 2.96 -22.89 -1.27
C HIS A 56 3.82 -22.20 -2.33
N LYS A 57 5.06 -21.79 -2.02
CA LYS A 57 6.00 -21.17 -2.98
C LYS A 57 6.22 -22.02 -4.23
N MET A 58 6.27 -23.36 -4.07
CA MET A 58 6.41 -24.29 -5.20
C MET A 58 5.16 -24.44 -6.08
N LYS A 59 3.97 -24.16 -5.56
CA LYS A 59 2.68 -24.44 -6.23
C LYS A 59 1.88 -23.21 -6.60
N CYS A 60 2.22 -22.05 -6.03
CA CYS A 60 1.47 -20.82 -6.24
C CYS A 60 1.57 -20.39 -7.71
N PRO A 61 0.46 -20.34 -8.46
CA PRO A 61 0.48 -19.92 -9.86
C PRO A 61 0.52 -18.39 -9.99
N ILE A 62 0.24 -17.65 -8.90
CA ILE A 62 0.12 -16.20 -8.91
C ILE A 62 1.52 -15.59 -8.88
N LYS A 63 1.80 -14.72 -9.86
CA LYS A 63 3.08 -14.00 -10.03
C LYS A 63 2.92 -12.49 -10.11
N HIS A 64 1.70 -11.98 -9.99
CA HIS A 64 1.39 -10.55 -9.99
C HIS A 64 0.06 -10.30 -9.25
N PRO A 65 -0.23 -9.05 -8.85
CA PRO A 65 -1.51 -8.70 -8.24
C PRO A 65 -2.72 -9.06 -9.12
N PRO A 66 -3.85 -9.49 -8.55
CA PRO A 66 -5.02 -9.93 -9.31
C PRO A 66 -5.87 -8.74 -9.77
N GLY A 67 -5.43 -8.04 -10.80
CA GLY A 67 -6.12 -6.87 -11.36
C GLY A 67 -5.50 -6.42 -12.67
N ASP A 68 -5.93 -5.27 -13.16
CA ASP A 68 -5.48 -4.74 -14.43
C ASP A 68 -4.16 -3.98 -14.23
N GLU A 69 -3.15 -4.30 -15.05
CA GLU A 69 -1.92 -3.50 -15.10
C GLU A 69 -2.24 -2.18 -15.82
N ILE A 70 -2.39 -1.10 -15.06
CA ILE A 70 -2.79 0.22 -15.60
C ILE A 70 -1.59 1.14 -15.87
N TYR A 71 -0.39 0.73 -15.45
CA TYR A 71 0.84 1.47 -15.66
C TYR A 71 2.05 0.53 -15.67
N ARG A 72 2.98 0.77 -16.61
CA ARG A 72 4.27 0.11 -16.74
C ARG A 72 5.32 1.13 -17.17
N ASP A 73 6.39 1.26 -16.38
CA ASP A 73 7.61 1.97 -16.79
C ASP A 73 8.85 1.20 -16.33
N GLY A 74 9.59 0.66 -17.29
CA GLY A 74 10.72 -0.22 -17.04
C GLY A 74 10.36 -1.37 -16.09
N LYS A 75 10.95 -1.36 -14.89
CA LYS A 75 10.74 -2.38 -13.85
C LYS A 75 9.56 -2.06 -12.92
N ILE A 76 8.92 -0.91 -13.03
CA ILE A 76 7.81 -0.51 -12.16
C ILE A 76 6.48 -0.78 -12.85
N SER A 77 5.58 -1.46 -12.13
CA SER A 77 4.20 -1.69 -12.57
C SER A 77 3.22 -1.31 -11.48
N ILE A 78 2.08 -0.73 -11.87
CA ILE A 78 0.95 -0.47 -10.96
C ILE A 78 -0.29 -1.19 -11.45
N PHE A 79 -0.87 -1.99 -10.56
CA PHE A 79 -2.09 -2.76 -10.80
C PHE A 79 -3.27 -2.10 -10.10
N GLU A 80 -4.40 -1.96 -10.79
CA GLU A 80 -5.68 -1.61 -10.21
C GLU A 80 -6.43 -2.88 -9.82
N VAL A 81 -6.69 -3.06 -8.52
CA VAL A 81 -7.37 -4.22 -7.97
C VAL A 81 -8.67 -3.77 -7.30
N ASP A 82 -9.80 -4.25 -7.83
CA ASP A 82 -11.12 -4.02 -7.24
C ASP A 82 -11.33 -4.94 -6.03
N GLY A 83 -11.55 -4.34 -4.84
CA GLY A 83 -11.79 -5.08 -3.60
C GLY A 83 -13.06 -5.94 -3.61
N ARG A 84 -14.08 -5.59 -4.40
CA ARG A 84 -15.29 -6.41 -4.57
C ARG A 84 -15.02 -7.67 -5.39
N LYS A 85 -14.17 -7.58 -6.42
CA LYS A 85 -13.79 -8.70 -7.29
C LYS A 85 -12.76 -9.61 -6.63
N ASN A 86 -11.82 -9.04 -5.87
CA ASN A 86 -10.66 -9.74 -5.30
C ASN A 86 -10.63 -9.71 -3.76
N LYS A 87 -11.76 -10.04 -3.12
CA LYS A 87 -11.96 -9.87 -1.67
C LYS A 87 -10.83 -10.46 -0.82
N ILE A 88 -10.49 -11.73 -1.02
CA ILE A 88 -9.48 -12.42 -0.22
C ILE A 88 -8.11 -11.76 -0.32
N TYR A 89 -7.69 -11.41 -1.54
CA TYR A 89 -6.41 -10.75 -1.76
C TYR A 89 -6.37 -9.39 -1.04
N CYS A 90 -7.42 -8.58 -1.19
CA CYS A 90 -7.49 -7.26 -0.56
C CYS A 90 -7.60 -7.33 0.97
N GLN A 91 -8.32 -8.31 1.52
CA GLN A 91 -8.39 -8.54 2.96
C GLN A 91 -7.01 -8.92 3.52
N ASN A 92 -6.31 -9.84 2.84
CA ASN A 92 -4.96 -10.23 3.22
C ASN A 92 -3.98 -9.05 3.17
N LEU A 93 -4.07 -8.22 2.13
CA LEU A 93 -3.28 -6.98 2.00
C LEU A 93 -3.61 -5.99 3.12
N CYS A 94 -4.89 -5.84 3.49
CA CYS A 94 -5.29 -4.98 4.59
C CYS A 94 -4.77 -5.45 5.95
N LEU A 95 -4.75 -6.77 6.20
CA LEU A 95 -4.17 -7.35 7.41
C LEU A 95 -2.65 -7.10 7.47
N LEU A 96 -1.94 -7.31 6.35
CA LEU A 96 -0.53 -6.98 6.22
C LEU A 96 -0.30 -5.49 6.50
N ALA A 97 -1.10 -4.62 5.91
CA ALA A 97 -0.98 -3.18 6.07
C ALA A 97 -1.22 -2.73 7.52
N LYS A 98 -2.15 -3.37 8.23
CA LYS A 98 -2.43 -3.07 9.64
C LYS A 98 -1.22 -3.30 10.55
N MET A 99 -0.29 -4.18 10.17
CA MET A 99 0.96 -4.40 10.92
C MET A 99 1.90 -3.18 10.88
N PHE A 100 1.71 -2.27 9.92
CA PHE A 100 2.56 -1.09 9.69
C PHE A 100 1.79 0.24 9.71
N LEU A 101 0.47 0.19 9.90
CA LEU A 101 -0.41 1.35 9.98
C LEU A 101 -1.22 1.31 11.29
N ASP A 102 -1.06 2.33 12.12
CA ASP A 102 -1.71 2.39 13.44
C ASP A 102 -3.25 2.50 13.32
N HIS A 103 -3.71 3.50 12.56
CA HIS A 103 -5.12 3.90 12.49
C HIS A 103 -5.93 3.20 11.39
N LYS A 104 -5.51 2.01 10.92
CA LYS A 104 -6.29 1.26 9.93
C LYS A 104 -7.44 0.50 10.59
N THR A 105 -8.67 0.92 10.35
CA THR A 105 -9.88 0.32 10.96
C THR A 105 -10.60 -0.66 10.05
N LEU A 106 -10.54 -0.45 8.73
CA LEU A 106 -11.23 -1.28 7.73
C LEU A 106 -10.27 -2.28 7.08
N TYR A 107 -10.43 -3.56 7.42
CA TYR A 107 -9.62 -4.66 6.87
C TYR A 107 -10.43 -5.85 6.34
N TYR A 108 -11.71 -6.00 6.72
CA TYR A 108 -12.61 -7.00 6.12
C TYR A 108 -13.54 -6.41 5.05
N ASP A 109 -14.04 -5.19 5.26
CA ASP A 109 -14.93 -4.48 4.34
C ASP A 109 -14.15 -3.80 3.21
N VAL A 110 -13.64 -4.61 2.28
CA VAL A 110 -12.78 -4.16 1.16
C VAL A 110 -13.56 -3.77 -0.10
N GLU A 111 -14.83 -4.14 -0.19
CA GLU A 111 -15.66 -3.93 -1.40
C GLU A 111 -15.82 -2.47 -1.85
N PRO A 112 -15.88 -1.47 -0.94
CA PRO A 112 -15.96 -0.07 -1.31
C PRO A 112 -14.67 0.51 -1.92
N PHE A 113 -13.56 -0.24 -1.92
CA PHE A 113 -12.25 0.29 -2.25
C PHE A 113 -11.69 -0.26 -3.57
N LEU A 114 -10.94 0.60 -4.26
CA LEU A 114 -9.92 0.21 -5.25
C LEU A 114 -8.55 0.22 -4.57
N PHE A 115 -7.69 -0.70 -4.98
CA PHE A 115 -6.33 -0.83 -4.49
C PHE A 115 -5.35 -0.67 -5.65
N TYR A 116 -4.42 0.27 -5.54
CA TYR A 116 -3.39 0.55 -6.54
C TYR A 116 -2.07 0.01 -6.03
N ILE A 117 -1.62 -1.09 -6.63
CA ILE A 117 -0.54 -1.92 -6.11
C ILE A 117 0.69 -1.72 -6.96
N MET A 118 1.73 -1.17 -6.34
CA MET A 118 3.02 -0.97 -6.96
C MET A 118 3.90 -2.20 -6.77
N THR A 119 4.55 -2.59 -7.86
CA THR A 119 5.45 -3.73 -7.90
C THR A 119 6.74 -3.42 -8.63
N GLU A 120 7.81 -4.13 -8.25
CA GLU A 120 9.01 -4.28 -9.06
C GLU A 120 8.92 -5.57 -9.87
N VAL A 121 9.24 -5.50 -11.16
CA VAL A 121 9.09 -6.62 -12.08
C VAL A 121 10.44 -7.17 -12.50
N ASP A 122 10.56 -8.50 -12.41
CA ASP A 122 11.70 -9.26 -12.89
C ASP A 122 11.24 -10.55 -13.62
N GLN A 123 12.15 -11.51 -13.79
CA GLN A 123 11.84 -12.79 -14.45
C GLN A 123 10.95 -13.72 -13.61
N ALA A 124 10.92 -13.56 -12.28
CA ALA A 124 10.14 -14.36 -11.36
C ALA A 124 8.71 -13.83 -11.20
N GLY A 125 8.49 -12.52 -11.34
CA GLY A 125 7.15 -11.92 -11.35
C GLY A 125 7.14 -10.44 -10.97
N CYS A 126 6.00 -9.98 -10.45
CA CYS A 126 5.76 -8.64 -9.97
C CYS A 126 5.79 -8.64 -8.43
N HIS A 127 6.91 -8.24 -7.87
CA HIS A 127 7.20 -8.22 -6.44
C HIS A 127 6.55 -7.01 -5.77
N PHE A 128 5.73 -7.24 -4.74
CA PHE A 128 5.02 -6.17 -4.05
C PHE A 128 5.97 -5.21 -3.33
N VAL A 129 5.81 -3.91 -3.62
CA VAL A 129 6.60 -2.83 -3.00
C VAL A 129 5.75 -2.02 -2.03
N GLY A 130 4.51 -1.75 -2.40
CA GLY A 130 3.61 -0.89 -1.67
C GLY A 130 2.29 -0.70 -2.40
N TYR A 131 1.37 0.02 -1.77
CA TYR A 131 0.07 0.31 -2.36
C TYR A 131 -0.53 1.59 -1.79
N PHE A 132 -1.58 2.09 -2.45
CA PHE A 132 -2.59 2.89 -1.79
C PHE A 132 -3.99 2.37 -2.10
N SER A 133 -4.94 2.61 -1.20
CA SER A 133 -6.37 2.35 -1.45
C SER A 133 -7.13 3.65 -1.63
N LYS A 134 -8.21 3.60 -2.40
CA LYS A 134 -9.11 4.72 -2.68
C LYS A 134 -10.55 4.25 -2.62
N GLU A 135 -11.42 4.97 -1.93
CA GLU A 135 -12.86 4.72 -1.98
C GLU A 135 -13.38 4.94 -3.40
N LYS A 136 -14.23 4.03 -3.88
CA LYS A 136 -14.93 4.20 -5.16
C LYS A 136 -15.83 5.43 -5.16
N HIS A 137 -16.41 5.74 -4.00
CA HIS A 137 -17.27 6.89 -3.77
C HIS A 137 -16.88 7.56 -2.45
N SER A 138 -16.01 8.57 -2.51
CA SER A 138 -15.66 9.38 -1.34
C SER A 138 -16.52 10.64 -1.27
N ALA A 139 -17.20 10.85 -0.15
CA ALA A 139 -18.00 12.06 0.08
C ALA A 139 -17.14 13.32 0.29
N MET A 140 -15.88 13.14 0.67
CA MET A 140 -14.92 14.21 1.00
C MET A 140 -13.85 14.39 -0.09
N ASP A 141 -14.05 13.79 -1.27
CA ASP A 141 -13.09 13.81 -2.39
C ASP A 141 -11.68 13.31 -2.01
N TYR A 142 -11.58 12.36 -1.07
CA TYR A 142 -10.29 11.77 -0.74
C TYR A 142 -9.79 10.91 -1.91
N ASN A 143 -8.58 11.19 -2.38
CA ASN A 143 -7.95 10.41 -3.45
C ASN A 143 -7.11 9.23 -2.92
N VAL A 144 -6.85 9.21 -1.60
CA VAL A 144 -6.13 8.16 -0.88
C VAL A 144 -6.78 7.95 0.49
N SER A 145 -7.14 6.71 0.80
CA SER A 145 -7.63 6.29 2.12
C SER A 145 -6.51 5.70 2.99
N CYS A 146 -5.66 4.86 2.40
CA CYS A 146 -4.48 4.31 3.06
C CYS A 146 -3.34 4.27 2.05
N ILE A 147 -2.11 4.51 2.50
CA ILE A 147 -0.90 4.39 1.69
C ILE A 147 0.19 3.70 2.50
N LEU A 148 0.88 2.76 1.87
CA LEU A 148 1.96 2.00 2.50
C LEU A 148 3.06 1.72 1.49
N THR A 149 4.30 1.98 1.88
CA THR A 149 5.49 1.36 1.29
C THR A 149 6.04 0.38 2.31
N MET A 150 6.28 -0.87 1.88
CA MET A 150 6.84 -1.91 2.76
C MET A 150 8.13 -1.42 3.42
N PRO A 151 8.39 -1.72 4.70
CA PRO A 151 9.56 -1.23 5.43
C PRO A 151 10.90 -1.43 4.68
N VAL A 152 11.09 -2.60 4.06
CA VAL A 152 12.31 -2.94 3.29
C VAL A 152 12.48 -2.15 1.99
N HIS A 153 11.43 -1.43 1.57
CA HIS A 153 11.42 -0.56 0.39
C HIS A 153 11.31 0.94 0.76
N GLN A 154 11.28 1.31 2.04
CA GLN A 154 11.23 2.72 2.43
C GLN A 154 12.52 3.47 2.07
N ARG A 155 12.41 4.80 1.93
CA ARG A 155 13.52 5.71 1.56
C ARG A 155 14.16 5.47 0.19
N LYS A 156 13.49 4.71 -0.70
CA LYS A 156 13.91 4.46 -2.10
C LYS A 156 13.11 5.25 -3.14
N GLY A 157 12.21 6.16 -2.71
CA GLY A 157 11.38 6.97 -3.59
C GLY A 157 9.99 6.41 -3.91
N TYR A 158 9.69 5.14 -3.62
CA TYR A 158 8.37 4.56 -3.96
C TYR A 158 7.20 5.24 -3.25
N GLY A 159 7.38 5.75 -2.03
CA GLY A 159 6.33 6.52 -1.34
C GLY A 159 5.96 7.79 -2.10
N GLN A 160 6.96 8.51 -2.61
CA GLN A 160 6.76 9.68 -3.47
C GLN A 160 6.04 9.29 -4.75
N TYR A 161 6.42 8.17 -5.36
CA TYR A 161 5.82 7.64 -6.58
C TYR A 161 4.34 7.28 -6.39
N LEU A 162 4.00 6.60 -5.29
CA LEU A 162 2.61 6.28 -4.95
C LEU A 162 1.76 7.54 -4.76
N ILE A 163 2.30 8.58 -4.13
CA ILE A 163 1.61 9.88 -3.99
C ILE A 163 1.43 10.55 -5.36
N ASP A 164 2.48 10.57 -6.19
CA ASP A 164 2.42 11.16 -7.54
C ASP A 164 1.37 10.45 -8.40
N PHE A 165 1.34 9.12 -8.35
CA PHE A 165 0.36 8.33 -9.09
C PHE A 165 -1.08 8.57 -8.60
N SER A 166 -1.31 8.76 -7.30
CA SER A 166 -2.66 9.07 -6.80
C SER A 166 -3.16 10.42 -7.31
N TYR A 167 -2.28 11.42 -7.41
CA TYR A 167 -2.60 12.71 -8.02
C TYR A 167 -2.76 12.63 -9.54
N LEU A 168 -2.01 11.77 -10.22
CA LEU A 168 -2.17 11.53 -11.66
C LEU A 168 -3.58 11.00 -11.97
N LEU A 169 -4.09 10.05 -11.17
CA LEU A 169 -5.46 9.56 -11.28
C LEU A 169 -6.48 10.69 -11.04
N THR A 170 -6.30 11.48 -9.97
CA THR A 170 -7.15 12.64 -9.68
C THR A 170 -7.20 13.63 -10.83
N LYS A 171 -6.05 13.91 -11.48
CA LYS A 171 -5.96 14.76 -12.67
C LYS A 171 -6.72 14.17 -13.86
N LYS A 172 -6.58 12.85 -14.09
CA LYS A 172 -7.31 12.13 -15.15
C LYS A 172 -8.83 12.11 -14.92
N GLU A 173 -9.26 12.13 -13.67
CA GLU A 173 -10.67 12.21 -13.27
C GLU A 173 -11.24 13.65 -13.33
N HIS A 174 -10.41 14.65 -13.66
CA HIS A 174 -10.80 16.07 -13.64
C HIS A 174 -11.37 16.53 -12.29
N ARG A 175 -10.79 16.04 -11.18
CA ARG A 175 -11.18 16.38 -9.81
C ARG A 175 -10.01 16.98 -9.05
N ILE A 176 -10.32 17.55 -7.88
CA ILE A 176 -9.34 17.82 -6.83
C ILE A 176 -9.34 16.65 -5.83
N GLY A 177 -8.27 16.52 -5.06
CA GLY A 177 -8.16 15.44 -4.08
C GLY A 177 -7.07 15.68 -3.06
N SER A 178 -7.25 15.05 -1.90
CA SER A 178 -6.35 15.09 -0.76
C SER A 178 -6.36 13.71 -0.12
N PRO A 179 -5.29 13.30 0.60
CA PRO A 179 -5.38 12.11 1.43
C PRO A 179 -6.40 12.28 2.56
N GLU A 180 -6.97 11.15 2.98
CA GLU A 180 -7.78 11.00 4.18
C GLU A 180 -6.98 11.42 5.43
N ARG A 181 -7.70 11.93 6.44
CA ARG A 181 -7.13 12.38 7.72
C ARG A 181 -7.70 11.55 8.87
N PRO A 182 -6.91 11.27 9.93
CA PRO A 182 -5.53 11.72 10.14
C PRO A 182 -4.50 10.89 9.35
N LEU A 183 -3.44 11.56 8.88
CA LEU A 183 -2.26 10.89 8.33
C LEU A 183 -1.36 10.36 9.47
N SER A 184 -0.65 9.26 9.21
CA SER A 184 0.48 8.87 10.07
C SER A 184 1.62 9.89 9.98
N ASP A 185 2.50 9.94 10.97
CA ASP A 185 3.64 10.88 10.98
C ASP A 185 4.51 10.75 9.72
N LEU A 186 4.80 9.50 9.31
CA LEU A 186 5.54 9.22 8.07
C LEU A 186 4.75 9.66 6.83
N GLY A 187 3.43 9.46 6.82
CA GLY A 187 2.54 9.92 5.75
C GLY A 187 2.57 11.44 5.62
N LEU A 188 2.41 12.16 6.74
CA LEU A 188 2.42 13.63 6.76
C LEU A 188 3.75 14.20 6.26
N LEU A 189 4.89 13.64 6.70
CA LEU A 189 6.21 14.04 6.20
C LEU A 189 6.36 13.81 4.70
N SER A 190 5.88 12.66 4.21
CA SER A 190 5.94 12.31 2.79
C SER A 190 5.09 13.25 1.93
N TYR A 191 3.84 13.53 2.32
CA TYR A 191 2.98 14.47 1.60
C TYR A 191 3.51 15.91 1.62
N ARG A 192 4.04 16.39 2.77
CA ARG A 192 4.67 17.72 2.84
C ARG A 192 5.88 17.83 1.92
N SER A 193 6.73 16.81 1.89
CA SER A 193 7.85 16.76 0.95
C SER A 193 7.36 16.77 -0.49
N TYR A 194 6.35 15.95 -0.81
CA TYR A 194 5.77 15.88 -2.14
C TYR A 194 5.23 17.24 -2.61
N TRP A 195 4.35 17.87 -1.84
CA TRP A 195 3.77 19.16 -2.21
C TRP A 195 4.82 20.26 -2.34
N LYS A 196 5.82 20.28 -1.45
CA LYS A 196 6.93 21.24 -1.56
C LYS A 196 7.68 21.08 -2.87
N THR A 197 8.00 19.85 -3.26
CA THR A 197 8.71 19.57 -4.52
C THR A 197 7.85 19.87 -5.73
N ALA A 198 6.57 19.50 -5.72
CA ALA A 198 5.63 19.78 -6.80
C ALA A 198 5.47 21.28 -7.04
N LEU A 199 5.25 22.06 -5.98
CA LEU A 199 5.16 23.51 -6.06
C LEU A 199 6.47 24.15 -6.52
N TYR A 200 7.62 23.65 -6.06
CA TYR A 200 8.92 24.13 -6.52
C TYR A 200 9.06 23.99 -8.05
N TYR A 201 8.75 22.82 -8.61
CA TYR A 201 8.85 22.61 -10.06
C TYR A 201 7.84 23.46 -10.84
N GLU A 202 6.64 23.64 -10.31
CA GLU A 202 5.63 24.50 -10.96
C GLU A 202 6.06 25.97 -10.97
N LEU A 203 6.74 26.45 -9.92
CA LEU A 203 7.14 27.84 -9.75
C LEU A 203 8.52 28.17 -10.34
N ARG A 204 9.41 27.19 -10.49
CA ARG A 204 10.83 27.41 -10.85
C ARG A 204 10.99 28.20 -12.14
N ASP A 205 10.17 27.90 -13.14
CA ASP A 205 10.30 28.44 -14.50
C ASP A 205 9.25 29.54 -14.78
N GLN A 206 8.51 29.99 -13.75
CA GLN A 206 7.46 31.02 -13.90
C GLN A 206 8.04 32.41 -14.01
N LYS A 207 7.60 33.13 -15.04
CA LYS A 207 7.98 34.53 -15.29
C LYS A 207 6.90 35.53 -14.86
N GLU A 208 5.67 35.05 -14.67
CA GLU A 208 4.51 35.85 -14.30
C GLU A 208 3.88 35.32 -13.00
N PRO A 209 3.16 36.17 -12.25
CA PRO A 209 2.42 35.73 -11.08
C PRO A 209 1.40 34.63 -11.41
N ILE A 210 1.39 33.55 -10.63
CA ILE A 210 0.40 32.47 -10.72
C ILE A 210 -0.61 32.59 -9.57
N SER A 211 -1.89 32.36 -9.89
CA SER A 211 -2.96 32.26 -8.91
C SER A 211 -3.00 30.86 -8.29
N ILE A 212 -3.55 30.73 -7.08
CA ILE A 212 -3.77 29.42 -6.43
C ILE A 212 -4.72 28.53 -7.27
N GLN A 213 -5.61 29.13 -8.04
CA GLN A 213 -6.59 28.41 -8.86
C GLN A 213 -5.99 27.88 -10.18
N GLY A 214 -4.74 28.22 -10.50
CA GLY A 214 -4.16 27.98 -11.83
C GLY A 214 -4.67 28.99 -12.87
N LYS A 215 -4.25 28.83 -14.13
CA LYS A 215 -4.87 29.51 -15.29
C LYS A 215 -6.12 28.76 -15.72
#